data_AF-A0A519ZBF7-F1
#
_entry.id   AF-A0A519ZBF7-F1
#
_cell.length_a   1.000
_cell.length_b   1.000
_cell.length_c   1.000
_cell.angle_alpha   90.00
_cell.angle_beta   90.00
_cell.angle_gamma   90.00
#
_symmetry.space_group_name_H-M   'P 1'
#
loop_
_entity.id
_entity.type
_entity.pdbx_description
1 polymer ?
#
loop_
_entity_poly.entity_id
_entity_poly.type
_entity_poly.pdbx_seq_one_letter_code
_entity_poly.pdbx_strand_id
1 'polypeptide(L)'
;YYLVHSMSMDSGDFSQEELHSATNFIKYLDRTTAKQLVYLGGITNKNDLSKHLESRKIVEAELRKGKTPVTALRAGIIIGSGSASFEIIRDLVEKLPVMIAPKWLKTKCQPIAIRNVVQFLTGVLGKEVTYNKHFDIYGPDLLNYKQMLEQFAEVRKLKRKIVIVPVFSPKLSSYWLYFVTSTSYSLAKNLVDSMKVDVIPVENDLPELLNIQLIPYKEAIGMAFEKIEQNLVLSSWNDSSKNSIFRKGLSAHIEIPKFGVFRDIQKMRTDDTEQALNRIFSIGGKNGWYYGNWLWGFRGFIDKLFGGVGLRRGRKNALQTSPGEVLDFWRVILSSREQKRLLLYAEMKVPGEAWLEFCIDEEDNVTQTATFRPLGIPGRLYWYAMLPFHYFIFSGMLKKICKES
;
A
#
# COMPACT_ATOMS: atom_id res chain seq x y z
N TYR A 1 5.08 2.03 22.78
CA TYR A 1 4.21 2.66 21.78
C TYR A 1 2.89 1.91 21.71
N TYR A 2 1.78 2.62 21.51
CA TYR A 2 0.49 2.04 21.13
C TYR A 2 0.08 2.64 19.78
N LEU A 3 0.24 1.85 18.70
CA LEU A 3 -0.03 2.26 17.31
C LEU A 3 -1.14 1.41 16.66
N VAL A 4 -1.81 0.58 17.46
CA VAL A 4 -2.84 -0.36 16.97
C VAL A 4 -4.10 0.41 16.60
N HIS A 5 -4.71 0.01 15.49
CA HIS A 5 -5.94 0.59 15.00
C HIS A 5 -6.79 -0.41 14.20
N SER A 6 -8.04 -0.61 14.61
CA SER A 6 -8.90 -1.68 14.09
C SER A 6 -9.95 -1.18 13.08
N MET A 7 -9.53 -0.39 12.07
CA MET A 7 -10.46 0.15 11.05
C MET A 7 -11.00 -0.87 10.05
N SER A 8 -10.28 -1.97 9.84
CA SER A 8 -10.55 -2.94 8.77
C SER A 8 -11.41 -4.13 9.23
N MET A 9 -11.89 -4.13 10.47
CA MET A 9 -12.72 -5.22 10.99
C MET A 9 -14.18 -5.01 10.58
N ASP A 10 -14.78 -6.02 9.96
CA ASP A 10 -16.16 -5.98 9.47
C ASP A 10 -17.23 -6.10 10.58
N SER A 11 -16.82 -6.27 11.83
CA SER A 11 -17.73 -6.28 12.97
C SER A 11 -18.15 -4.85 13.34
N GLY A 12 -19.46 -4.63 13.52
CA GLY A 12 -20.04 -3.32 13.88
C GLY A 12 -19.60 -2.75 15.24
N ASP A 13 -18.71 -3.45 15.95
CA ASP A 13 -18.28 -3.18 17.33
C ASP A 13 -16.76 -3.00 17.49
N PHE A 14 -16.10 -2.42 16.49
CA PHE A 14 -14.66 -2.10 16.55
C PHE A 14 -14.27 -1.29 17.79
N SER A 15 -15.18 -0.47 18.34
CA SER A 15 -14.92 0.37 19.52
C SER A 15 -14.69 -0.45 20.79
N GLN A 16 -15.43 -1.55 20.98
CA GLN A 16 -15.23 -2.43 22.14
C GLN A 16 -13.92 -3.20 22.02
N GLU A 17 -13.58 -3.68 20.84
CA GLU A 17 -12.31 -4.37 20.59
C GLU A 17 -11.10 -3.43 20.79
N GLU A 18 -11.18 -2.19 20.30
CA GLU A 18 -10.13 -1.20 20.53
C GLU A 18 -9.96 -0.87 22.01
N LEU A 19 -11.06 -0.75 22.75
CA LEU A 19 -11.04 -0.55 24.20
C LEU A 19 -10.44 -1.76 24.91
N HIS A 20 -10.88 -2.98 24.57
CA HIS A 20 -10.37 -4.21 25.17
C HIS A 20 -8.87 -4.38 24.94
N SER A 21 -8.39 -4.07 23.73
CA SER A 21 -6.96 -4.04 23.39
C SER A 21 -6.20 -3.03 24.25
N ALA A 22 -6.72 -1.81 24.41
CA ALA A 22 -6.11 -0.77 25.24
C ALA A 22 -6.05 -1.16 26.73
N THR A 23 -7.16 -1.69 27.28
CA THR A 23 -7.22 -2.19 28.66
C THR A 23 -6.21 -3.31 28.90
N ASN A 24 -6.14 -4.29 27.99
CA ASN A 24 -5.16 -5.37 28.09
C ASN A 24 -3.73 -4.83 28.04
N PHE A 25 -3.45 -3.93 27.10
CA PHE A 25 -2.15 -3.33 26.94
C PHE A 25 -1.67 -2.61 28.21
N ILE A 26 -2.52 -1.80 28.84
CA ILE A 26 -2.19 -1.11 30.10
C ILE A 26 -1.98 -2.10 31.24
N LYS A 27 -2.84 -3.13 31.36
CA LYS A 27 -2.69 -4.18 32.39
C LYS A 27 -1.33 -4.89 32.33
N TYR A 28 -0.80 -5.09 31.12
CA TYR A 28 0.55 -5.65 30.95
C TYR A 28 1.64 -4.60 31.17
N LEU A 29 1.47 -3.38 30.63
CA LEU A 29 2.44 -2.30 30.76
C LEU A 29 2.70 -1.93 32.23
N ASP A 30 1.68 -1.93 33.08
CA ASP A 30 1.76 -1.62 34.51
C ASP A 30 2.60 -2.62 35.33
N ARG A 31 2.98 -3.76 34.73
CA ARG A 31 3.90 -4.75 35.31
C ARG A 31 5.35 -4.54 34.87
N THR A 32 5.61 -3.52 34.06
CA THR A 32 6.93 -3.21 33.51
C THR A 32 7.52 -1.95 34.16
N THR A 33 8.77 -1.63 33.80
CA THR A 33 9.47 -0.41 34.21
C THR A 33 9.42 0.68 33.15
N ALA A 34 8.48 0.58 32.20
CA ALA A 34 8.32 1.58 31.13
C ALA A 34 8.09 2.98 31.72
N LYS A 35 8.83 3.96 31.22
CA LYS A 35 8.77 5.36 31.69
C LYS A 35 7.79 6.23 30.90
N GLN A 36 7.40 5.78 29.70
CA GLN A 36 6.55 6.55 28.80
C GLN A 36 5.75 5.62 27.90
N LEU A 37 4.48 5.96 27.70
CA LEU A 37 3.62 5.40 26.67
C LEU A 37 3.36 6.46 25.60
N VAL A 38 3.87 6.25 24.39
CA VAL A 38 3.54 7.10 23.23
C VAL A 38 2.37 6.49 22.47
N TYR A 39 1.29 7.26 22.30
CA TYR A 39 0.07 6.89 21.59
C TYR A 39 -0.10 7.73 20.31
N LEU A 40 -0.45 7.08 19.19
CA LEU A 40 -0.83 7.77 17.94
C LEU A 40 -2.35 7.67 17.72
N GLY A 41 -3.05 8.76 18.00
CA GLY A 41 -4.50 8.91 17.90
C GLY A 41 -4.96 9.77 16.72
N GLY A 42 -6.26 10.09 16.73
CA GLY A 42 -6.88 11.03 15.80
C GLY A 42 -7.16 12.39 16.46
N ILE A 43 -7.13 13.46 15.68
CA ILE A 43 -7.54 14.81 16.11
C ILE A 43 -9.03 14.80 16.51
N THR A 44 -9.37 15.38 17.67
CA THR A 44 -10.70 15.30 18.31
C THR A 44 -11.19 16.67 18.76
N ASN A 45 -11.53 17.53 17.78
CA ASN A 45 -11.61 18.97 18.01
C ASN A 45 -13.04 19.51 18.13
N LYS A 46 -14.07 18.64 18.15
CA LYS A 46 -15.47 19.02 18.33
C LYS A 46 -16.19 18.05 19.28
N ASN A 47 -17.30 18.51 19.86
CA ASN A 47 -18.18 17.71 20.72
C ASN A 47 -19.01 16.68 19.93
N ASP A 48 -19.19 16.89 18.63
CA ASP A 48 -19.89 15.95 17.73
C ASP A 48 -18.84 15.16 16.93
N LEU A 49 -18.34 14.09 17.55
CA LEU A 49 -17.34 13.21 16.95
C LEU A 49 -18.04 12.07 16.19
N SER A 50 -17.47 11.69 15.04
CA SER A 50 -17.85 10.42 14.42
C SER A 50 -17.57 9.25 15.39
N LYS A 51 -18.33 8.15 15.31
CA LYS A 51 -18.12 6.94 16.13
C LYS A 51 -16.65 6.49 16.15
N HIS A 52 -15.97 6.68 15.03
CA HIS A 52 -14.55 6.42 14.88
C HIS A 52 -13.65 7.32 15.75
N LEU A 53 -13.85 8.64 15.70
CA LEU A 53 -13.07 9.59 16.50
C LEU A 53 -13.41 9.47 18.00
N GLU A 54 -14.66 9.13 18.33
CA GLU A 54 -15.07 8.81 19.70
C GLU A 54 -14.30 7.59 20.23
N SER A 55 -14.19 6.52 19.43
CA SER A 55 -13.38 5.34 19.77
C SER A 55 -11.93 5.70 20.10
N ARG A 56 -11.31 6.57 19.27
CA ARG A 56 -9.93 7.04 19.50
C ARG A 56 -9.80 7.81 20.82
N LYS A 57 -10.78 8.65 21.14
CA LYS A 57 -10.82 9.42 22.40
C LYS A 57 -10.96 8.49 23.60
N ILE A 58 -11.81 7.48 23.52
CA ILE A 58 -12.01 6.45 24.55
C ILE A 58 -10.72 5.66 24.78
N VAL A 59 -10.06 5.23 23.71
CA VAL A 59 -8.76 4.54 23.80
C VAL A 59 -7.72 5.42 24.48
N GLU A 60 -7.60 6.70 24.09
CA GLU A 60 -6.65 7.60 24.75
C GLU A 60 -6.94 7.74 26.25
N ALA A 61 -8.21 7.90 26.62
CA ALA A 61 -8.63 7.98 28.02
C ALA A 61 -8.32 6.69 28.80
N GLU A 62 -8.51 5.52 28.19
CA GLU A 62 -8.17 4.23 28.78
C GLU A 62 -6.66 4.09 28.99
N LEU A 63 -5.85 4.44 27.98
CA LEU A 63 -4.40 4.39 28.08
C LEU A 63 -3.87 5.29 29.21
N ARG A 64 -4.54 6.40 29.49
CA ARG A 64 -4.18 7.35 30.56
C ARG A 64 -4.51 6.85 31.97
N LYS A 65 -5.27 5.76 32.14
CA LYS A 65 -5.56 5.17 33.47
C LYS A 65 -4.38 4.40 34.05
N GLY A 66 -3.42 3.99 33.21
CA GLY A 66 -2.23 3.25 33.62
C GLY A 66 -1.25 4.09 34.45
N LYS A 67 -0.27 3.42 35.05
CA LYS A 67 0.77 4.07 35.85
C LYS A 67 1.81 4.82 34.99
N THR A 68 1.97 4.38 33.74
CA THR A 68 2.97 4.93 32.83
C THR A 68 2.46 6.23 32.19
N PRO A 69 3.20 7.36 32.29
CA PRO A 69 2.78 8.62 31.68
C PRO A 69 2.57 8.51 30.17
N VAL A 70 1.47 9.12 29.68
CA VAL A 70 1.07 9.01 28.26
C VAL A 70 1.41 10.30 27.50
N THR A 71 2.15 10.18 26.41
CA THR A 71 2.28 11.23 25.39
C THR A 71 1.40 10.86 24.20
N ALA A 72 0.31 11.61 23.98
CA ALA A 72 -0.59 11.37 22.86
C ALA A 72 -0.25 12.30 21.69
N LEU A 73 0.09 11.74 20.53
CA LEU A 73 0.19 12.45 19.28
C LEU A 73 -1.09 12.21 18.48
N ARG A 74 -1.81 13.27 18.15
CA ARG A 74 -3.08 13.19 17.42
C ARG A 74 -2.88 13.67 16.00
N ALA A 75 -3.06 12.79 15.03
CA ALA A 75 -2.87 13.12 13.62
C ALA A 75 -4.19 13.24 12.88
N GLY A 76 -4.22 14.09 11.87
CA GLY A 76 -5.26 14.11 10.85
C GLY A 76 -4.95 13.08 9.76
N ILE A 77 -5.04 13.53 8.50
CA ILE A 77 -4.76 12.67 7.35
C ILE A 77 -3.25 12.49 7.20
N ILE A 78 -2.78 11.25 7.26
CA ILE A 78 -1.34 10.93 7.08
C ILE A 78 -1.07 10.58 5.62
N ILE A 79 -0.11 11.28 5.01
CA ILE A 79 0.28 11.15 3.60
C ILE A 79 1.63 10.44 3.49
N GLY A 80 1.62 9.27 2.85
CA GLY A 80 2.82 8.45 2.67
C GLY A 80 2.50 7.12 1.99
N SER A 81 3.50 6.50 1.38
CA SER A 81 3.37 5.18 0.75
C SER A 81 2.86 4.15 1.76
N GLY A 82 1.79 3.42 1.43
CA GLY A 82 1.18 2.43 2.30
C GLY A 82 0.15 2.98 3.31
N SER A 83 -0.02 4.30 3.41
CA SER A 83 -1.14 4.89 4.17
C SER A 83 -2.46 4.67 3.43
N ALA A 84 -3.50 4.17 4.13
CA ALA A 84 -4.82 3.98 3.55
C ALA A 84 -5.38 5.29 2.93
N SER A 85 -5.17 6.43 3.58
CA SER A 85 -5.63 7.73 3.06
C SER A 85 -4.92 8.11 1.77
N PHE A 86 -3.60 7.88 1.69
CA PHE A 86 -2.83 8.14 0.47
C PHE A 86 -3.32 7.26 -0.68
N GLU A 87 -3.52 5.97 -0.43
CA GLU A 87 -4.00 5.02 -1.44
C GLU A 87 -5.40 5.39 -1.96
N ILE A 88 -6.31 5.84 -1.08
CA ILE A 88 -7.66 6.28 -1.46
C ILE A 88 -7.61 7.55 -2.31
N ILE A 89 -6.84 8.56 -1.90
CA ILE A 89 -6.66 9.79 -2.67
C ILE A 89 -6.07 9.47 -4.05
N ARG A 90 -5.04 8.63 -4.10
CA ARG A 90 -4.44 8.17 -5.36
C ARG A 90 -5.48 7.51 -6.24
N ASP A 91 -6.22 6.55 -5.70
CA ASP A 91 -7.23 5.80 -6.45
C ASP A 91 -8.28 6.72 -7.06
N LEU A 92 -8.80 7.67 -6.30
CA LEU A 92 -9.77 8.66 -6.80
C LEU A 92 -9.18 9.45 -7.96
N VAL A 93 -7.99 10.02 -7.76
CA VAL A 93 -7.33 10.87 -8.74
C VAL A 93 -6.87 10.10 -9.97
N GLU A 94 -6.39 8.88 -9.85
CA GLU A 94 -5.93 8.09 -11.01
C GLU A 94 -7.10 7.53 -11.83
N LYS A 95 -8.22 7.18 -11.18
CA LYS A 95 -9.33 6.47 -11.82
C LYS A 95 -10.38 7.38 -12.43
N LEU A 96 -10.65 8.55 -11.83
CA LEU A 96 -11.77 9.41 -12.23
C LEU A 96 -11.29 10.71 -12.89
N PRO A 97 -11.33 10.83 -14.24
CA PRO A 97 -11.02 12.09 -14.91
C PRO A 97 -12.05 13.20 -14.60
N VAL A 98 -13.29 12.80 -14.35
CA VAL A 98 -14.38 13.67 -13.87
C VAL A 98 -14.95 13.07 -12.59
N MET A 99 -15.04 13.85 -11.53
CA MET A 99 -15.57 13.43 -10.23
C MET A 99 -16.84 14.22 -9.92
N ILE A 100 -17.98 13.55 -9.90
CA ILE A 100 -19.21 14.08 -9.31
C ILE A 100 -19.13 13.77 -7.82
N ALA A 101 -18.88 14.80 -7.02
CA ALA A 101 -18.46 14.65 -5.65
C ALA A 101 -19.44 15.33 -4.68
N PRO A 102 -19.60 14.80 -3.47
CA PRO A 102 -20.49 15.35 -2.45
C PRO A 102 -19.95 16.65 -1.80
N LYS A 103 -20.84 17.38 -1.10
CA LYS A 103 -20.51 18.63 -0.41
C LYS A 103 -19.38 18.53 0.63
N TRP A 104 -19.15 17.36 1.24
CA TRP A 104 -18.09 17.18 2.24
C TRP A 104 -16.68 17.38 1.66
N LEU A 105 -16.52 17.45 0.33
CA LEU A 105 -15.24 17.85 -0.26
C LEU A 105 -14.81 19.28 0.12
N LYS A 106 -15.73 20.10 0.65
CA LYS A 106 -15.47 21.45 1.15
C LYS A 106 -14.98 21.47 2.61
N THR A 107 -15.08 20.35 3.33
CA THR A 107 -14.60 20.24 4.72
C THR A 107 -13.09 20.48 4.77
N LYS A 108 -12.64 21.22 5.79
CA LYS A 108 -11.22 21.55 5.96
C LYS A 108 -10.46 20.44 6.69
N CYS A 109 -9.21 20.27 6.30
CA CYS A 109 -8.27 19.33 6.88
C CYS A 109 -6.83 19.83 6.72
N GLN A 110 -5.95 19.35 7.58
CA GLN A 110 -4.53 19.70 7.52
C GLN A 110 -3.69 18.41 7.52
N PRO A 111 -3.35 17.87 6.33
CA PRO A 111 -2.63 16.62 6.21
C PRO A 111 -1.20 16.73 6.72
N ILE A 112 -0.62 15.62 7.15
CA ILE A 112 0.78 15.52 7.61
C ILE A 112 1.53 14.43 6.83
N ALA A 113 2.80 14.70 6.50
CA ALA A 113 3.67 13.69 5.89
C ALA A 113 4.00 12.57 6.89
N ILE A 114 3.98 11.31 6.45
CA ILE A 114 4.36 10.15 7.28
C ILE A 114 5.76 10.32 7.88
N ARG A 115 6.67 10.97 7.15
CA ARG A 115 8.03 11.24 7.62
C ARG A 115 8.04 12.17 8.83
N ASN A 116 7.21 13.21 8.84
CA ASN A 116 7.05 14.05 10.02
C ASN A 116 6.41 13.27 11.17
N VAL A 117 5.39 12.43 10.92
CA VAL A 117 4.80 11.57 11.97
C VAL A 117 5.88 10.72 12.65
N VAL A 118 6.78 10.11 11.89
CA VAL A 118 7.90 9.33 12.43
C VAL A 118 8.87 10.22 13.22
N GLN A 119 9.18 11.43 12.73
CA GLN A 119 10.00 12.40 13.46
C GLN A 119 9.36 12.81 14.78
N PHE A 120 8.04 13.03 14.85
CA PHE A 120 7.34 13.31 16.09
C PHE A 120 7.39 12.12 17.04
N LEU A 121 7.05 10.92 16.56
CA LEU A 121 7.06 9.69 17.37
C LEU A 121 8.43 9.43 18.02
N THR A 122 9.50 9.62 17.24
CA THR A 122 10.87 9.44 17.73
C THR A 122 11.35 10.61 18.58
N GLY A 123 10.96 11.84 18.25
CA GLY A 123 11.39 13.05 18.94
C GLY A 123 10.81 13.21 20.34
N VAL A 124 9.64 12.63 20.63
CA VAL A 124 9.04 12.67 21.98
C VAL A 124 9.57 11.60 22.94
N LEU A 125 10.41 10.67 22.45
CA LEU A 125 10.95 9.59 23.29
C LEU A 125 11.73 10.12 24.48
N GLY A 126 11.32 9.74 25.68
CA GLY A 126 11.97 10.11 26.94
C GLY A 126 11.93 11.61 27.26
N LYS A 127 11.17 12.41 26.51
CA LYS A 127 11.03 13.84 26.79
C LYS A 127 9.98 14.06 27.87
N GLU A 128 10.43 14.23 29.11
CA GLU A 128 9.53 14.38 30.27
C GLU A 128 8.53 15.54 30.11
N VAL A 129 8.91 16.61 29.40
CA VAL A 129 8.02 17.75 29.10
C VAL A 129 6.77 17.36 28.30
N THR A 130 6.78 16.21 27.60
CA THR A 130 5.65 15.70 26.81
C THR A 130 4.79 14.69 27.58
N TYR A 131 5.16 14.33 28.80
CA TYR A 131 4.44 13.33 29.60
C TYR A 131 3.06 13.83 30.00
N ASN A 132 2.07 12.94 29.96
CA ASN A 132 0.66 13.21 30.24
C ASN A 132 0.03 14.32 29.37
N LYS A 133 0.69 14.75 28.29
CA LYS A 133 0.16 15.76 27.35
C LYS A 133 -0.38 15.10 26.09
N HIS A 134 -1.09 15.90 25.30
CA HIS A 134 -1.42 15.57 23.93
C HIS A 134 -0.97 16.70 23.02
N PHE A 135 -0.64 16.37 21.77
CA PHE A 135 -0.25 17.33 20.74
C PHE A 135 -0.91 16.92 19.43
N ASP A 136 -1.59 17.86 18.79
CA ASP A 136 -2.07 17.67 17.43
C ASP A 136 -0.87 17.83 16.48
N ILE A 137 -0.59 16.82 15.66
CA ILE A 137 0.50 16.85 14.68
C ILE A 137 -0.08 17.02 13.28
N TYR A 138 0.42 18.01 12.56
CA TYR A 138 -0.12 18.46 11.27
C TYR A 138 0.98 18.99 10.35
N GLY A 139 0.73 19.00 9.03
CA GLY A 139 1.61 19.63 8.04
C GLY A 139 1.29 21.12 7.84
N PRO A 140 2.07 21.83 6.99
CA PRO A 140 1.94 23.28 6.88
C PRO A 140 0.72 23.73 6.07
N ASP A 141 0.11 22.85 5.26
CA ASP A 141 -0.95 23.21 4.32
C ASP A 141 -2.35 22.98 4.90
N LEU A 142 -3.07 24.06 5.20
CA LEU A 142 -4.51 24.01 5.49
C LEU A 142 -5.31 23.92 4.18
N LEU A 143 -5.95 22.77 3.95
CA LEU A 143 -6.66 22.46 2.71
C LEU A 143 -8.12 22.12 2.97
N ASN A 144 -8.90 22.01 1.91
CA ASN A 144 -10.09 21.16 1.89
C ASN A 144 -9.84 19.91 1.04
N TYR A 145 -10.70 18.91 1.18
CA TYR A 145 -10.55 17.65 0.43
C TYR A 145 -10.54 17.83 -1.10
N LYS A 146 -11.27 18.82 -1.64
CA LYS A 146 -11.19 19.14 -3.08
C LYS A 146 -9.78 19.61 -3.45
N GLN A 147 -9.21 20.54 -2.70
CA GLN A 147 -7.85 21.05 -2.92
C GLN A 147 -6.81 19.94 -2.78
N MET A 148 -6.97 19.01 -1.83
CA MET A 148 -6.10 17.84 -1.72
C MET A 148 -6.11 17.00 -3.01
N LEU A 149 -7.30 16.68 -3.53
CA LEU A 149 -7.43 15.90 -4.78
C LEU A 149 -6.84 16.67 -5.98
N GLU A 150 -7.05 17.98 -6.06
CA GLU A 150 -6.50 18.83 -7.13
C GLU A 150 -4.98 18.92 -7.07
N GLN A 151 -4.39 19.15 -5.89
CA GLN A 151 -2.95 19.20 -5.72
C GLN A 151 -2.28 17.85 -5.97
N PHE A 152 -2.92 16.74 -5.57
CA PHE A 152 -2.44 15.41 -5.92
C PHE A 152 -2.43 15.20 -7.44
N ALA A 153 -3.49 15.63 -8.12
CA ALA A 153 -3.58 15.55 -9.58
C ALA A 153 -2.50 16.39 -10.26
N GLU A 154 -2.18 17.57 -9.72
CA GLU A 154 -1.11 18.44 -10.19
C GLU A 154 0.26 17.76 -10.09
N VAL A 155 0.61 17.19 -8.93
CA VAL A 155 1.87 16.44 -8.73
C VAL A 155 1.97 15.28 -9.73
N ARG A 156 0.84 14.64 -10.04
CA ARG A 156 0.74 13.55 -11.01
C ARG A 156 0.58 13.98 -12.46
N LYS A 157 0.54 15.28 -12.72
CA LYS A 157 0.35 15.86 -14.06
C LYS A 157 -0.95 15.35 -14.73
N LEU A 158 -1.98 15.12 -13.92
CA LEU A 158 -3.29 14.64 -14.35
C LEU A 158 -4.30 15.79 -14.35
N LYS A 159 -5.07 15.93 -15.43
CA LYS A 159 -6.19 16.88 -15.48
C LYS A 159 -7.44 16.21 -14.90
N ARG A 160 -8.01 16.82 -13.85
CA ARG A 160 -9.21 16.33 -13.15
C ARG A 160 -10.25 17.42 -13.04
N LYS A 161 -11.50 17.10 -13.34
CA LYS A 161 -12.64 18.01 -13.17
C LYS A 161 -13.50 17.53 -12.01
N ILE A 162 -13.57 18.31 -10.94
CA ILE A 162 -14.35 17.98 -9.75
C ILE A 162 -15.60 18.87 -9.71
N VAL A 163 -16.78 18.27 -9.79
CA VAL A 163 -18.08 18.93 -9.71
C VAL A 163 -18.74 18.55 -8.39
N ILE A 164 -18.92 19.54 -7.52
CA ILE A 164 -19.56 19.32 -6.21
C ILE A 164 -21.08 19.43 -6.35
N VAL A 165 -21.81 18.38 -5.96
CA VAL A 165 -23.27 18.33 -6.00
C VAL A 165 -23.89 18.32 -4.60
N PRO A 166 -25.12 18.86 -4.45
CA PRO A 166 -25.67 19.18 -3.13
C PRO A 166 -26.15 17.99 -2.30
N VAL A 167 -26.43 16.82 -2.88
CA VAL A 167 -26.95 15.67 -2.13
C VAL A 167 -26.31 14.36 -2.61
N PHE A 168 -25.44 13.80 -1.77
CA PHE A 168 -25.30 12.34 -1.65
C PHE A 168 -25.69 12.01 -0.22
N SER A 169 -26.56 11.02 -0.02
CA SER A 169 -26.71 10.46 1.31
C SER A 169 -25.37 9.86 1.77
N PRO A 170 -25.06 9.82 3.07
CA PRO A 170 -23.87 9.16 3.62
C PRO A 170 -23.64 7.76 3.04
N LYS A 171 -24.73 6.99 2.90
CA LYS A 171 -24.70 5.66 2.29
C LYS A 171 -24.26 5.72 0.83
N LEU A 172 -24.83 6.62 0.03
CA LEU A 172 -24.48 6.76 -1.39
C LEU A 172 -23.02 7.22 -1.57
N SER A 173 -22.52 8.12 -0.72
CA SER A 173 -21.10 8.51 -0.72
C SER A 173 -20.17 7.36 -0.36
N SER A 174 -20.58 6.50 0.58
CA SER A 174 -19.81 5.32 0.98
C SER A 174 -19.73 4.30 -0.15
N TYR A 175 -20.87 4.04 -0.81
CA TYR A 175 -20.90 3.19 -2.02
C TYR A 175 -20.07 3.79 -3.16
N TRP A 176 -20.17 5.09 -3.39
CA TRP A 176 -19.37 5.76 -4.41
C TRP A 176 -17.86 5.58 -4.17
N LEU A 177 -17.38 5.80 -2.94
CA LEU A 177 -15.99 5.51 -2.60
C LEU A 177 -15.65 4.04 -2.79
N TYR A 178 -16.48 3.13 -2.28
CA TYR A 178 -16.27 1.68 -2.39
C TYR A 178 -16.14 1.20 -3.84
N PHE A 179 -16.99 1.66 -4.76
CA PHE A 179 -16.93 1.23 -6.16
C PHE A 179 -15.76 1.83 -6.93
N VAL A 180 -15.32 3.04 -6.56
CA VAL A 180 -14.25 3.73 -7.28
C VAL A 180 -12.89 3.31 -6.77
N THR A 181 -12.74 3.21 -5.46
CA THR A 181 -11.46 2.94 -4.79
C THR A 181 -11.36 1.46 -4.41
N SER A 182 -10.21 1.04 -3.89
CA SER A 182 -10.03 -0.33 -3.41
C SER A 182 -10.21 -0.51 -1.90
N THR A 183 -10.84 0.45 -1.22
CA THR A 183 -11.18 0.30 0.20
C THR A 183 -12.36 -0.64 0.38
N SER A 184 -12.41 -1.36 1.51
CA SER A 184 -13.61 -2.07 1.94
C SER A 184 -14.77 -1.09 2.15
N TYR A 185 -16.00 -1.58 2.10
CA TYR A 185 -17.18 -0.75 2.38
C TYR A 185 -17.19 -0.23 3.83
N SER A 186 -16.73 -1.05 4.78
CA SER A 186 -16.57 -0.69 6.19
C SER A 186 -15.63 0.52 6.37
N LEU A 187 -14.46 0.50 5.73
CA LEU A 187 -13.50 1.60 5.73
C LEU A 187 -14.04 2.83 4.97
N ALA A 188 -14.70 2.64 3.83
CA ALA A 188 -15.32 3.74 3.07
C ALA A 188 -16.39 4.48 3.89
N LYS A 189 -17.25 3.74 4.61
CA LYS A 189 -18.27 4.32 5.49
C LYS A 189 -17.66 5.13 6.63
N ASN A 190 -16.71 4.53 7.36
CA ASN A 190 -16.04 5.20 8.48
C ASN A 190 -15.31 6.47 8.04
N LEU A 191 -14.72 6.47 6.85
CA LEU A 191 -14.09 7.64 6.25
C LEU A 191 -15.11 8.72 5.86
N VAL A 192 -16.21 8.35 5.17
CA VAL A 192 -17.25 9.35 4.82
C VAL A 192 -17.82 10.02 6.06
N ASP A 193 -17.99 9.27 7.15
CA ASP A 193 -18.50 9.81 8.40
C ASP A 193 -17.47 10.71 9.11
N SER A 194 -16.17 10.41 9.02
CA SER A 194 -15.12 11.30 9.57
C SER A 194 -14.85 12.55 8.72
N MET A 195 -14.91 12.45 7.39
CA MET A 195 -14.62 13.56 6.45
C MET A 195 -15.71 14.67 6.42
N LYS A 196 -16.85 14.47 7.07
CA LYS A 196 -17.88 15.51 7.23
C LYS A 196 -17.54 16.53 8.31
N VAL A 197 -16.61 16.20 9.20
CA VAL A 197 -16.22 17.05 10.33
C VAL A 197 -14.87 17.67 10.01
N ASP A 198 -14.75 18.98 10.22
CA ASP A 198 -13.45 19.65 10.07
C ASP A 198 -12.45 19.05 11.05
N VAL A 199 -11.32 18.61 10.51
CA VAL A 199 -10.18 18.10 11.28
C VAL A 199 -9.08 19.16 11.22
N ILE A 200 -9.31 20.25 11.95
CA ILE A 200 -8.38 21.38 12.04
C ILE A 200 -7.65 21.27 13.37
N PRO A 201 -6.33 21.08 13.39
CA PRO A 201 -5.53 20.88 14.59
C PRO A 201 -5.53 22.10 15.52
N VAL A 202 -5.24 21.87 16.80
CA VAL A 202 -4.88 22.94 17.75
C VAL A 202 -3.39 23.25 17.61
N GLU A 203 -3.07 24.53 17.42
CA GLU A 203 -1.69 25.01 17.32
C GLU A 203 -0.89 24.67 18.59
N ASN A 204 0.36 24.24 18.39
CA ASN A 204 1.29 23.90 19.48
C ASN A 204 2.74 24.08 19.03
N ASP A 205 3.64 24.11 20.01
CA ASP A 205 5.08 24.36 19.87
C ASP A 205 5.93 23.09 19.74
N LEU A 206 5.29 21.93 19.55
CA LEU A 206 5.99 20.65 19.45
C LEU A 206 6.98 20.59 18.27
N PRO A 207 6.65 21.09 17.06
CA PRO A 207 7.60 21.10 15.94
C PRO A 207 8.90 21.86 16.30
N GLU A 208 8.78 23.01 16.94
CA GLU A 208 9.89 23.85 17.38
C GLU A 208 10.70 23.16 18.49
N LEU A 209 10.01 22.60 19.49
CA LEU A 209 10.62 21.87 20.60
C LEU A 209 11.44 20.63 20.13
N LEU A 210 11.03 20.04 19.01
CA LEU A 210 11.68 18.87 18.43
C LEU A 210 12.63 19.22 17.26
N ASN A 211 12.71 20.50 16.87
CA ASN A 211 13.44 20.97 15.69
C ASN A 211 13.03 20.22 14.40
N ILE A 212 11.71 20.04 14.21
CA ILE A 212 11.13 19.35 13.06
C ILE A 212 10.69 20.37 12.02
N GLN A 213 11.24 20.26 10.82
CA GLN A 213 10.73 20.98 9.65
C GLN A 213 9.54 20.23 9.04
N LEU A 214 8.40 20.91 8.96
CA LEU A 214 7.18 20.34 8.39
C LEU A 214 7.25 20.28 6.87
N ILE A 215 6.87 19.13 6.31
CA ILE A 215 6.94 18.85 4.87
C ILE A 215 5.61 19.27 4.21
N PRO A 216 5.63 20.13 3.18
CA PRO A 216 4.44 20.50 2.42
C PRO A 216 3.75 19.30 1.76
N TYR A 217 2.43 19.38 1.61
CA TYR A 217 1.57 18.33 1.09
C TYR A 217 2.03 17.80 -0.28
N LYS A 218 2.32 18.70 -1.23
CA LYS A 218 2.79 18.31 -2.57
C LYS A 218 4.12 17.55 -2.51
N GLU A 219 5.03 17.97 -1.64
CA GLU A 219 6.32 17.32 -1.45
C GLU A 219 6.15 15.94 -0.80
N ALA A 220 5.25 15.82 0.19
CA ALA A 220 4.90 14.54 0.79
C ALA A 220 4.35 13.52 -0.22
N ILE A 221 3.55 13.99 -1.19
CA ILE A 221 3.08 13.16 -2.31
C ILE A 221 4.25 12.73 -3.20
N GLY A 222 5.13 13.67 -3.57
CA GLY A 222 6.34 13.39 -4.35
C GLY A 222 7.21 12.31 -3.70
N MET A 223 7.53 12.47 -2.41
CA MET A 223 8.29 11.49 -1.63
C MET A 223 7.60 10.12 -1.57
N ALA A 224 6.27 10.09 -1.47
CA ALA A 224 5.52 8.83 -1.45
C ALA A 224 5.66 8.07 -2.79
N PHE A 225 5.67 8.77 -3.92
CA PHE A 225 5.92 8.16 -5.23
C PHE A 225 7.37 7.75 -5.42
N GLU A 226 8.33 8.59 -5.03
CA GLU A 226 9.75 8.22 -5.06
C GLU A 226 10.03 6.98 -4.23
N LYS A 227 9.38 6.78 -3.07
CA LYS A 227 9.58 5.58 -2.27
C LYS A 227 9.02 4.33 -2.95
N ILE A 228 7.88 4.45 -3.64
CA ILE A 228 7.32 3.36 -4.45
C ILE A 228 8.29 3.02 -5.57
N GLU A 229 8.81 4.02 -6.29
CA GLU A 229 9.84 3.86 -7.33
C GLU A 229 11.14 3.30 -6.76
N GLN A 230 11.60 3.72 -5.58
CA GLN A 230 12.82 3.23 -4.93
C GLN A 230 12.69 1.79 -4.43
N ASN A 231 11.52 1.36 -3.94
CA ASN A 231 11.29 -0.05 -3.65
C ASN A 231 11.36 -0.89 -4.95
N LEU A 232 10.94 -0.32 -6.08
CA LEU A 232 11.13 -0.92 -7.41
C LEU A 232 12.62 -0.85 -7.85
N VAL A 233 13.38 0.21 -7.54
CA VAL A 233 14.80 0.39 -7.92
C VAL A 233 15.79 -0.34 -7.00
N LEU A 234 15.52 -0.52 -5.71
CA LEU A 234 16.35 -1.35 -4.82
C LEU A 234 16.36 -2.81 -5.30
N SER A 235 15.33 -3.26 -6.00
CA SER A 235 15.32 -4.54 -6.70
C SER A 235 16.28 -4.58 -7.91
N SER A 236 16.60 -3.43 -8.53
CA SER A 236 17.54 -3.31 -9.65
C SER A 236 19.00 -3.12 -9.20
N TRP A 237 19.24 -2.55 -8.01
CA TRP A 237 20.59 -2.34 -7.42
C TRP A 237 21.17 -3.55 -6.68
N ASN A 238 20.38 -4.62 -6.51
CA ASN A 238 20.82 -5.88 -5.88
C ASN A 238 21.98 -6.58 -6.64
N ASP A 239 22.41 -6.03 -7.78
CA ASP A 239 23.57 -6.48 -8.57
C ASP A 239 24.91 -5.84 -8.12
N SER A 240 24.93 -4.96 -7.11
CA SER A 240 26.19 -4.35 -6.63
C SER A 240 26.23 -4.01 -5.12
N SER A 241 26.45 -4.99 -4.24
CA SER A 241 27.25 -4.84 -3.00
C SER A 241 27.32 -6.10 -2.13
N LYS A 242 28.47 -6.31 -1.50
CA LYS A 242 28.94 -7.53 -0.81
C LYS A 242 28.43 -7.73 0.64
N ASN A 243 27.18 -7.39 0.99
CA ASN A 243 26.70 -7.55 2.38
C ASN A 243 25.57 -8.59 2.51
N SER A 244 25.95 -9.82 2.90
CA SER A 244 25.06 -10.98 3.09
C SER A 244 23.98 -10.81 4.18
N ILE A 245 24.28 -10.07 5.25
CA ILE A 245 23.37 -9.91 6.41
C ILE A 245 22.16 -9.02 6.06
N PHE A 246 22.32 -8.06 5.13
CA PHE A 246 21.23 -7.21 4.62
C PHE A 246 20.31 -7.92 3.61
N ARG A 247 20.73 -9.05 3.01
CA ARG A 247 19.96 -9.77 1.96
C ARG A 247 18.75 -10.53 2.51
N LYS A 248 18.82 -11.10 3.72
CA LYS A 248 17.74 -11.93 4.29
C LYS A 248 16.57 -11.10 4.85
N GLY A 249 16.86 -9.95 5.46
CA GLY A 249 15.82 -9.10 6.07
C GLY A 249 14.95 -8.34 5.07
N LEU A 250 15.53 -7.81 3.98
CA LEU A 250 14.79 -6.92 3.06
C LEU A 250 13.88 -7.68 2.08
N SER A 251 14.31 -8.87 1.64
CA SER A 251 13.55 -9.75 0.74
C SER A 251 12.21 -10.20 1.33
N ALA A 252 12.13 -10.32 2.67
CA ALA A 252 10.92 -10.69 3.39
C ALA A 252 9.86 -9.57 3.42
N HIS A 253 10.23 -8.33 3.10
CA HIS A 253 9.35 -7.15 3.19
C HIS A 253 8.87 -6.63 1.83
N ILE A 254 9.15 -7.34 0.74
CA ILE A 254 8.62 -7.00 -0.59
C ILE A 254 7.18 -7.53 -0.67
N GLU A 255 6.22 -6.64 -0.41
CA GLU A 255 4.80 -6.94 -0.57
C GLU A 255 4.29 -6.47 -1.94
N ILE A 256 3.58 -7.35 -2.64
CA ILE A 256 2.78 -7.00 -3.81
C ILE A 256 1.62 -6.10 -3.33
N PRO A 257 1.25 -5.03 -4.06
CA PRO A 257 0.10 -4.22 -3.70
C PRO A 257 -1.16 -5.09 -3.48
N LYS A 258 -1.78 -4.94 -2.31
CA LYS A 258 -3.00 -5.68 -1.94
C LYS A 258 -4.28 -4.98 -2.40
N PHE A 259 -4.20 -3.68 -2.66
CA PHE A 259 -5.35 -2.82 -2.92
C PHE A 259 -5.27 -2.20 -4.33
N GLY A 260 -6.41 -2.25 -5.03
CA GLY A 260 -6.58 -1.60 -6.34
C GLY A 260 -6.04 -2.43 -7.48
N VAL A 261 -5.86 -3.73 -7.24
CA VAL A 261 -5.30 -4.68 -8.18
C VAL A 261 -6.36 -5.66 -8.66
N PHE A 262 -6.21 -6.11 -9.90
CA PHE A 262 -6.82 -7.33 -10.38
C PHE A 262 -5.86 -8.49 -10.18
N ARG A 263 -6.40 -9.67 -9.89
CA ARG A 263 -5.63 -10.89 -9.71
C ARG A 263 -6.23 -12.00 -10.56
N ASP A 264 -5.36 -12.77 -11.19
CA ASP A 264 -5.65 -14.09 -11.72
C ASP A 264 -4.77 -15.08 -10.96
N ILE A 265 -5.40 -16.05 -10.29
CA ILE A 265 -4.74 -17.05 -9.46
C ILE A 265 -5.10 -18.41 -10.03
N GLN A 266 -4.09 -19.14 -10.47
CA GLN A 266 -4.24 -20.51 -10.94
C GLN A 266 -3.36 -21.42 -10.10
N LYS A 267 -3.89 -22.59 -9.75
CA LYS A 267 -3.22 -23.57 -8.88
C LYS A 267 -3.23 -24.94 -9.51
N MET A 268 -2.14 -25.69 -9.34
CA MET A 268 -2.03 -27.08 -9.77
C MET A 268 -1.07 -27.83 -8.85
N ARG A 269 -1.49 -29.00 -8.36
CA ARG A 269 -0.62 -29.92 -7.63
C ARG A 269 0.46 -30.46 -8.57
N THR A 270 1.71 -30.49 -8.11
CA THR A 270 2.83 -31.07 -8.86
C THR A 270 3.08 -32.52 -8.45
N ASP A 271 3.53 -33.33 -9.41
CA ASP A 271 3.93 -34.71 -9.16
C ASP A 271 5.34 -34.78 -8.54
N ASP A 272 6.18 -33.78 -8.83
CA ASP A 272 7.53 -33.61 -8.27
C ASP A 272 7.80 -32.12 -7.96
N THR A 273 8.02 -31.83 -6.69
CA THR A 273 8.26 -30.48 -6.18
C THR A 273 9.62 -29.92 -6.55
N GLU A 274 10.67 -30.74 -6.55
CA GLU A 274 12.01 -30.30 -6.96
C GLU A 274 12.04 -30.04 -8.47
N GLN A 275 11.37 -30.87 -9.27
CA GLN A 275 11.24 -30.64 -10.70
C GLN A 275 10.46 -29.35 -11.00
N ALA A 276 9.31 -29.14 -10.36
CA ALA A 276 8.54 -27.90 -10.52
C ALA A 276 9.35 -26.67 -10.12
N LEU A 277 10.07 -26.74 -8.99
CA LEU A 277 10.96 -25.68 -8.54
C LEU A 277 12.07 -25.41 -9.55
N ASN A 278 12.71 -26.46 -10.08
CA ASN A 278 13.71 -26.30 -11.13
C ASN A 278 13.15 -25.63 -12.38
N ARG A 279 11.93 -25.99 -12.81
CA ARG A 279 11.26 -25.36 -13.95
C ARG A 279 10.92 -23.89 -13.70
N ILE A 280 10.36 -23.55 -12.54
CA ILE A 280 10.05 -22.15 -12.17
C ILE A 280 11.30 -21.28 -12.24
N PHE A 281 12.41 -21.73 -11.66
CA PHE A 281 13.67 -20.97 -11.64
C PHE A 281 14.43 -21.03 -12.98
N SER A 282 13.98 -21.88 -13.91
CA SER A 282 14.52 -22.01 -15.27
C SER A 282 13.68 -21.29 -16.34
N ILE A 283 12.60 -20.59 -15.96
CA ILE A 283 11.76 -19.76 -16.85
C ILE A 283 12.61 -18.71 -17.58
N GLY A 284 12.36 -18.50 -18.87
CA GLY A 284 13.05 -17.53 -19.73
C GLY A 284 14.31 -18.08 -20.41
N GLY A 285 15.07 -17.21 -21.08
CA GLY A 285 16.28 -17.62 -21.81
C GLY A 285 16.00 -18.64 -22.91
N LYS A 286 16.81 -19.72 -23.00
CA LYS A 286 16.63 -20.80 -24.00
C LYS A 286 15.37 -21.64 -23.75
N ASN A 287 14.86 -21.68 -22.51
CA ASN A 287 13.69 -22.48 -22.12
C ASN A 287 12.36 -21.78 -22.44
N GLY A 288 12.38 -20.44 -22.57
CA GLY A 288 11.17 -19.64 -22.78
C GLY A 288 10.19 -19.74 -21.60
N TRP A 289 8.91 -19.54 -21.87
CA TRP A 289 7.82 -19.53 -20.88
C TRP A 289 7.05 -20.85 -20.82
N TYR A 290 7.60 -21.93 -21.40
CA TYR A 290 7.01 -23.27 -21.52
C TYR A 290 5.69 -23.40 -22.29
N TYR A 291 4.94 -22.30 -22.47
CA TYR A 291 3.69 -22.27 -23.22
C TYR A 291 3.47 -20.89 -23.87
N GLY A 292 2.89 -20.88 -25.06
CA GLY A 292 2.54 -19.63 -25.74
C GLY A 292 3.73 -18.73 -26.10
N ASN A 293 4.93 -19.28 -26.28
CA ASN A 293 6.17 -18.53 -26.55
C ASN A 293 6.05 -17.53 -27.72
N TRP A 294 5.24 -17.83 -28.73
CA TRP A 294 4.95 -16.91 -29.84
C TRP A 294 4.11 -15.69 -29.39
N LEU A 295 3.15 -15.85 -28.48
CA LEU A 295 2.35 -14.74 -27.93
C LEU A 295 3.23 -13.79 -27.10
N TRP A 296 4.14 -14.34 -26.31
CA TRP A 296 5.16 -13.55 -25.62
C TRP A 296 6.09 -12.85 -26.62
N GLY A 297 6.45 -13.54 -27.71
CA GLY A 297 7.07 -13.03 -28.93
C GLY A 297 6.42 -11.75 -29.46
N PHE A 298 5.14 -11.88 -29.81
CA PHE A 298 4.31 -10.80 -30.34
C PHE A 298 4.17 -9.66 -29.34
N ARG A 299 3.96 -9.96 -28.06
CA ARG A 299 3.86 -8.95 -27.01
C ARG A 299 5.14 -8.13 -26.88
N GLY A 300 6.31 -8.76 -26.92
CA GLY A 300 7.60 -8.08 -26.88
C GLY A 300 7.86 -7.22 -28.12
N PHE A 301 7.34 -7.62 -29.30
CA PHE A 301 7.37 -6.79 -30.50
C PHE A 301 6.53 -5.51 -30.34
N ILE A 302 5.28 -5.65 -29.87
CA ILE A 302 4.41 -4.50 -29.58
C ILE A 302 5.04 -3.57 -28.54
N ASP A 303 5.68 -4.14 -27.51
CA ASP A 303 6.36 -3.34 -26.49
C ASP A 303 7.46 -2.46 -27.10
N LYS A 304 8.31 -3.04 -27.96
CA LYS A 304 9.37 -2.31 -28.66
C LYS A 304 8.81 -1.24 -29.60
N LEU A 305 7.70 -1.51 -30.28
CA LEU A 305 7.03 -0.55 -31.17
C LEU A 305 6.58 0.72 -30.41
N PHE A 306 6.14 0.58 -29.16
CA PHE A 306 5.77 1.70 -28.30
C PHE A 306 6.95 2.23 -27.45
N GLY A 307 8.18 1.82 -27.74
CA GLY A 307 9.41 2.28 -27.08
C GLY A 307 9.66 1.67 -25.69
N GLY A 308 9.13 0.48 -25.43
CA GLY A 308 9.47 -0.35 -24.27
C GLY A 308 10.74 -1.18 -24.48
N VAL A 309 11.07 -2.02 -23.49
CA VAL A 309 12.31 -2.80 -23.46
C VAL A 309 12.35 -3.95 -24.49
N GLY A 310 11.19 -4.43 -24.92
CA GLY A 310 11.02 -5.55 -25.83
C GLY A 310 11.44 -6.90 -25.25
N LEU A 311 11.59 -7.90 -26.12
CA LEU A 311 12.04 -9.24 -25.75
C LEU A 311 13.57 -9.31 -25.65
N ARG A 312 14.10 -9.28 -24.42
CA ARG A 312 15.54 -9.48 -24.17
C ARG A 312 15.83 -10.93 -23.84
N ARG A 313 16.19 -11.73 -24.87
CA ARG A 313 16.61 -13.12 -24.68
C ARG A 313 18.06 -13.18 -24.22
N GLY A 314 18.28 -13.38 -22.92
CA GLY A 314 19.61 -13.67 -22.38
C GLY A 314 19.58 -13.92 -20.86
N ARG A 315 20.17 -15.01 -20.39
CA ARG A 315 20.40 -15.30 -18.97
C ARG A 315 21.89 -15.56 -18.74
N LYS A 316 22.44 -15.13 -17.59
CA LYS A 316 23.80 -15.49 -17.15
C LYS A 316 23.86 -16.98 -16.74
N ASN A 317 22.79 -17.50 -16.12
CA ASN A 317 22.65 -18.90 -15.75
C ASN A 317 21.24 -19.43 -16.13
N ALA A 318 21.18 -20.58 -16.79
CA ALA A 318 19.92 -21.17 -17.25
C ALA A 318 19.13 -21.88 -16.14
N LEU A 319 19.77 -22.24 -15.03
CA LEU A 319 19.21 -23.08 -13.96
C LEU A 319 18.88 -22.31 -12.66
N GLN A 320 19.32 -21.05 -12.56
CA GLN A 320 19.12 -20.21 -11.37
C GLN A 320 18.74 -18.79 -11.76
N THR A 321 17.68 -18.26 -11.14
CA THR A 321 17.29 -16.84 -11.22
C THR A 321 17.88 -16.09 -10.04
N SER A 322 18.54 -14.96 -10.29
CA SER A 322 18.97 -14.04 -9.24
C SER A 322 18.05 -12.81 -9.20
N PRO A 323 17.74 -12.24 -8.02
CA PRO A 323 17.04 -10.95 -7.96
C PRO A 323 17.78 -9.88 -8.78
N GLY A 324 17.04 -9.08 -9.54
CA GLY A 324 17.57 -8.09 -10.47
C GLY A 324 17.74 -8.59 -11.90
N GLU A 325 17.78 -9.90 -12.16
CA GLU A 325 17.87 -10.45 -13.51
C GLU A 325 16.62 -10.15 -14.34
N VAL A 326 16.80 -9.97 -15.65
CA VAL A 326 15.73 -9.70 -16.60
C VAL A 326 15.38 -10.99 -17.35
N LEU A 327 14.12 -11.40 -17.25
CA LEU A 327 13.50 -12.48 -18.01
C LEU A 327 12.62 -11.86 -19.09
N ASP A 328 13.19 -11.64 -20.28
CA ASP A 328 12.57 -10.93 -21.39
C ASP A 328 12.20 -9.47 -21.06
N PHE A 329 10.95 -9.23 -20.66
CA PHE A 329 10.42 -7.92 -20.21
C PHE A 329 9.95 -7.97 -18.75
N TRP A 330 10.32 -9.02 -18.02
CA TRP A 330 10.09 -9.16 -16.60
C TRP A 330 11.39 -9.00 -15.84
N ARG A 331 11.37 -8.34 -14.69
CA ARG A 331 12.49 -8.27 -13.75
C ARG A 331 12.21 -9.15 -12.54
N VAL A 332 13.19 -9.96 -12.15
CA VAL A 332 13.11 -10.76 -10.92
C VAL A 332 13.21 -9.83 -9.72
N ILE A 333 12.15 -9.74 -8.91
CA ILE A 333 12.16 -8.96 -7.66
C ILE A 333 12.60 -9.85 -6.49
N LEU A 334 12.06 -11.06 -6.42
CA LEU A 334 12.35 -12.04 -5.37
C LEU A 334 12.65 -13.38 -6.02
N SER A 335 13.72 -14.03 -5.58
CA SER A 335 14.08 -15.38 -5.98
C SER A 335 14.57 -16.12 -4.73
N SER A 336 13.76 -17.05 -4.23
CA SER A 336 14.07 -17.81 -3.01
C SER A 336 13.64 -19.26 -3.17
N ARG A 337 14.61 -20.15 -3.36
CA ARG A 337 14.36 -21.61 -3.36
C ARG A 337 13.97 -22.12 -1.98
N GLU A 338 14.53 -21.54 -0.91
CA GLU A 338 14.16 -21.86 0.49
C GLU A 338 12.66 -21.59 0.74
N GLN A 339 12.14 -20.47 0.24
CA GLN A 339 10.70 -20.12 0.36
C GLN A 339 9.85 -20.69 -0.79
N LYS A 340 10.44 -21.49 -1.70
CA LYS A 340 9.83 -21.98 -2.94
C LYS A 340 9.06 -20.90 -3.72
N ARG A 341 9.61 -19.68 -3.79
CA ARG A 341 8.94 -18.47 -4.29
C ARG A 341 9.77 -17.68 -5.29
N LEU A 342 9.16 -17.31 -6.40
CA LEU A 342 9.70 -16.42 -7.44
C LEU A 342 8.71 -15.29 -7.72
N LEU A 343 9.16 -14.04 -7.63
CA LEU A 343 8.36 -12.85 -7.92
C LEU A 343 8.98 -12.03 -9.04
N LEU A 344 8.17 -11.70 -10.03
CA LEU A 344 8.55 -10.94 -11.22
C LEU A 344 7.76 -9.63 -11.31
N TYR A 345 8.38 -8.57 -11.82
CA TYR A 345 7.76 -7.28 -12.16
C TYR A 345 7.83 -7.03 -13.67
N ALA A 346 6.76 -6.54 -14.27
CA ALA A 346 6.76 -6.20 -15.69
C ALA A 346 7.45 -4.84 -15.94
N GLU A 347 8.46 -4.83 -16.82
CA GLU A 347 9.10 -3.60 -17.33
C GLU A 347 8.53 -3.15 -18.68
N MET A 348 7.67 -3.97 -19.30
CA MET A 348 6.97 -3.60 -20.53
C MET A 348 6.05 -2.40 -20.30
N LYS A 349 5.83 -1.61 -21.36
CA LYS A 349 4.84 -0.55 -21.37
C LYS A 349 3.44 -1.14 -21.35
N VAL A 350 2.80 -1.05 -20.20
CA VAL A 350 1.38 -1.36 -20.00
C VAL A 350 0.70 -0.18 -19.29
N PRO A 351 -0.60 0.03 -19.49
CA PRO A 351 -1.35 1.07 -18.78
C PRO A 351 -1.61 0.67 -17.31
N GLY A 352 -0.54 0.48 -16.54
CA GLY A 352 -0.57 -0.02 -15.17
C GLY A 352 0.77 -0.60 -14.73
N GLU A 353 0.75 -1.36 -13.64
CA GLU A 353 1.89 -2.12 -13.11
C GLU A 353 1.50 -3.60 -13.07
N ALA A 354 2.43 -4.52 -13.39
CA ALA A 354 2.13 -5.95 -13.40
C ALA A 354 3.18 -6.75 -12.63
N TRP A 355 2.72 -7.75 -11.89
CA TRP A 355 3.52 -8.73 -11.18
C TRP A 355 3.10 -10.13 -11.58
N LEU A 356 4.06 -11.03 -11.62
CA LEU A 356 3.81 -12.46 -11.80
C LEU A 356 4.58 -13.22 -10.72
N GLU A 357 3.84 -13.98 -9.93
CA GLU A 357 4.37 -14.72 -8.79
C GLU A 357 4.15 -16.22 -8.98
N PHE A 358 5.16 -17.00 -8.59
CA PHE A 358 5.10 -18.44 -8.47
C PHE A 358 5.46 -18.83 -7.04
N CYS A 359 4.65 -19.70 -6.43
CA CYS A 359 4.85 -20.21 -5.08
C CYS A 359 4.48 -21.69 -5.03
N ILE A 360 5.27 -22.51 -4.34
CA ILE A 360 4.90 -23.90 -4.02
C ILE A 360 4.63 -23.99 -2.52
N ASP A 361 3.44 -24.45 -2.14
CA ASP A 361 3.09 -24.65 -0.73
C ASP A 361 3.60 -26.00 -0.18
N GLU A 362 3.30 -26.26 1.09
CA GLU A 362 3.69 -27.51 1.78
C GLU A 362 2.90 -28.73 1.31
N GLU A 363 1.77 -28.52 0.62
CA GLU A 363 0.94 -29.58 0.03
C GLU A 363 1.29 -29.86 -1.44
N ASP A 364 2.45 -29.35 -1.90
CA ASP A 364 2.96 -29.47 -3.27
C ASP A 364 2.04 -28.83 -4.33
N ASN A 365 1.28 -27.79 -3.97
CA ASN A 365 0.54 -27.00 -4.95
C ASN A 365 1.39 -25.85 -5.48
N VAL A 366 1.60 -25.85 -6.79
CA VAL A 366 2.17 -24.70 -7.50
C VAL A 366 1.07 -23.69 -7.74
N THR A 367 1.18 -22.54 -7.09
CA THR A 367 0.32 -21.38 -7.30
C THR A 367 1.02 -20.38 -8.19
N GLN A 368 0.35 -19.99 -9.27
CA GLN A 368 0.75 -18.90 -10.13
C GLN A 368 -0.25 -17.74 -9.96
N THR A 369 0.26 -16.57 -9.58
CA THR A 369 -0.54 -15.37 -9.35
C THR A 369 -0.08 -14.24 -10.27
N ALA A 370 -0.92 -13.87 -11.22
CA ALA A 370 -0.74 -12.64 -11.99
C ALA A 370 -1.48 -11.50 -11.28
N THR A 371 -0.76 -10.50 -10.82
CA THR A 371 -1.34 -9.30 -10.21
C THR A 371 -1.14 -8.11 -11.12
N PHE A 372 -2.20 -7.36 -11.42
CA PHE A 372 -2.14 -6.17 -12.25
C PHE A 372 -2.78 -4.99 -11.56
N ARG A 373 -2.05 -3.89 -11.43
CA ARG A 373 -2.56 -2.61 -10.93
C ARG A 373 -2.86 -1.70 -12.12
N PRO A 374 -4.12 -1.53 -12.53
CA PRO A 374 -4.47 -0.71 -13.68
C PRO A 374 -4.25 0.79 -13.41
N LEU A 375 -3.68 1.49 -14.39
CA LEU A 375 -3.66 2.95 -14.43
C LEU A 375 -4.90 3.46 -15.17
N GLY A 376 -5.85 4.04 -14.42
CA GLY A 376 -7.08 4.63 -14.98
C GLY A 376 -7.97 3.64 -15.73
N ILE A 377 -8.85 4.17 -16.59
CA ILE A 377 -9.76 3.38 -17.44
C ILE A 377 -8.99 2.52 -18.48
N PRO A 378 -7.96 3.04 -19.17
CA PRO A 378 -7.21 2.25 -20.15
C PRO A 378 -6.57 0.99 -19.54
N GLY A 379 -6.06 1.08 -18.30
CA GLY A 379 -5.54 -0.07 -17.57
C GLY A 379 -6.57 -1.18 -17.36
N ARG A 380 -7.79 -0.80 -17.00
CA ARG A 380 -8.86 -1.77 -16.76
C ARG A 380 -9.30 -2.46 -18.03
N LEU A 381 -9.51 -1.69 -19.10
CA LEU A 381 -9.83 -2.25 -20.42
C LEU A 381 -8.73 -3.21 -20.89
N TYR A 382 -7.47 -2.82 -20.69
CA TYR A 382 -6.33 -3.69 -20.99
C TYR A 382 -6.39 -5.01 -20.22
N TRP A 383 -6.64 -4.98 -18.90
CA TRP A 383 -6.78 -6.19 -18.10
C TRP A 383 -7.89 -7.10 -18.62
N TYR A 384 -9.10 -6.57 -18.83
CA TYR A 384 -10.23 -7.37 -19.32
C TYR A 384 -9.99 -7.94 -20.73
N ALA A 385 -9.32 -7.20 -21.61
CA ALA A 385 -8.93 -7.69 -22.93
C ALA A 385 -7.91 -8.84 -22.85
N MET A 386 -7.07 -8.88 -21.81
CA MET A 386 -6.04 -9.91 -21.60
C MET A 386 -6.53 -11.15 -20.85
N LEU A 387 -7.68 -11.10 -20.16
CA LEU A 387 -8.22 -12.23 -19.39
C LEU A 387 -8.32 -13.56 -20.17
N PRO A 388 -8.81 -13.59 -21.43
CA PRO A 388 -8.85 -14.83 -22.19
C PRO A 388 -7.44 -15.41 -22.40
N PHE A 389 -6.47 -14.55 -22.69
CA PHE A 389 -5.07 -14.96 -22.88
C PHE A 389 -4.45 -15.46 -21.57
N HIS A 390 -4.72 -14.81 -20.43
CA HIS A 390 -4.24 -15.27 -19.12
C HIS A 390 -4.72 -16.69 -18.82
N TYR A 391 -6.01 -16.97 -19.06
CA TYR A 391 -6.56 -18.32 -18.85
C TYR A 391 -5.79 -19.39 -19.64
N PHE A 392 -5.58 -19.20 -20.94
CA PHE A 392 -4.89 -20.19 -21.77
C PHE A 392 -3.38 -20.25 -21.49
N ILE A 393 -2.72 -19.09 -21.39
CA ILE A 393 -1.26 -19.03 -21.24
C ILE A 393 -0.84 -19.59 -19.88
N PHE A 394 -1.48 -19.16 -18.81
CA PHE A 394 -1.10 -19.54 -17.45
C PHE A 394 -1.49 -20.97 -17.12
N SER A 395 -2.64 -21.45 -17.61
CA SER A 395 -3.02 -22.86 -17.45
C SER A 395 -2.04 -23.78 -18.20
N GLY A 396 -1.63 -23.40 -19.41
CA GLY A 396 -0.63 -24.14 -20.19
C GLY A 396 0.74 -24.15 -19.53
N MET A 397 1.16 -23.02 -18.96
CA MET A 397 2.42 -22.90 -18.24
C MET A 397 2.43 -23.74 -16.96
N LEU A 398 1.38 -23.67 -16.13
CA LEU A 398 1.25 -24.51 -14.93
C LEU A 398 1.31 -26.00 -15.26
N LYS A 399 0.60 -26.46 -16.30
CA LYS A 399 0.67 -27.86 -16.74
C LYS A 399 2.10 -28.28 -17.08
N LYS A 400 2.85 -27.43 -17.77
CA LYS A 400 4.24 -27.69 -18.14
C LYS A 400 5.22 -27.53 -16.98
N ILE A 401 4.85 -26.84 -15.91
CA ILE A 401 5.65 -26.77 -14.69
C ILE A 401 5.40 -28.01 -13.81
N CYS A 402 4.14 -28.41 -13.64
CA CYS A 402 3.72 -29.44 -12.67
C CYS A 402 3.77 -30.88 -13.17
N LYS A 403 3.67 -31.12 -14.50
CA LYS A 403 3.60 -32.47 -15.06
C LYS A 403 4.87 -32.85 -15.79
N GLU A 404 5.32 -34.09 -15.63
CA GLU A 404 6.34 -34.67 -16.50
C GLU A 404 5.86 -34.65 -17.96
N SER A 405 6.75 -34.31 -18.89
CA SER A 405 6.44 -34.31 -20.33
C SER A 405 6.54 -35.70 -20.90
#